data_AF-A0A950K4G1-F1
#
_entry.id   AF-A0A950K4G1-F1
#
_cell.length_a   1.000
_cell.length_b   1.000
_cell.length_c   1.000
_cell.angle_alpha   90.00
_cell.angle_beta   90.00
_cell.angle_gamma   90.00
#
_symmetry.space_group_name_H-M   'P 1'
#
loop_
_entity.id
_entity.type
_entity.pdbx_description
1 polymer ?
#
loop_
_entity_poly.entity_id
_entity_poly.type
_entity_poly.pdbx_seq_one_letter_code
_entity_poly.pdbx_strand_id
1 'polypeptide(L)'
;MRILLLLPLLFQGDPNLEAIRKGLRATGDEAYSYRVKGRFEREGESLPGPVLTSRMKVYQSARNGEKILVKGPDGLWRTPEDRLGENTEKIDPDAADIVRTLQGAEAPHRIVEALLGDVDKGRDPEDRDIDGVACRRYVLYYRMPVLKESLEKMIEKAIEKKTLTRPDEIRWSSSAKGSLRLYFSRKDGRLVKAVDERSVKIAYKVPEQQPDLKTYKTEMDFELSEWGKATPQLPKEVKERLEIRDP
;
A
#
# COMPACT_ATOMS: atom_id res chain seq x y z
N MET A 1 -26.94 -12.78 -50.19
CA MET A 1 -26.90 -13.09 -48.74
C MET A 1 -25.92 -12.15 -48.08
N ARG A 2 -26.39 -11.10 -47.38
CA ARG A 2 -25.54 -10.17 -46.62
C ARG A 2 -25.33 -10.76 -45.23
N ILE A 3 -24.15 -11.34 -44.99
CA ILE A 3 -23.75 -11.74 -43.65
C ILE A 3 -23.29 -10.47 -42.93
N LEU A 4 -24.01 -10.09 -41.88
CA LEU A 4 -23.68 -8.95 -41.02
C LEU A 4 -22.31 -9.19 -40.36
N LEU A 5 -21.37 -8.31 -40.66
CA LEU A 5 -20.23 -7.96 -39.81
C LEU A 5 -20.76 -7.19 -38.59
N LEU A 6 -21.06 -7.89 -37.50
CA LEU A 6 -21.28 -7.27 -36.20
C LEU A 6 -20.66 -8.19 -35.14
N LEU A 7 -19.38 -7.97 -34.82
CA LEU A 7 -18.78 -8.24 -33.50
C LEU A 7 -17.27 -7.93 -33.56
N PRO A 8 -16.91 -6.66 -33.29
CA PRO A 8 -15.83 -6.44 -32.33
C PRO A 8 -16.22 -5.31 -31.37
N LEU A 9 -17.24 -5.55 -30.54
CA LEU A 9 -17.62 -4.64 -29.43
C LEU A 9 -17.51 -5.32 -28.05
N LEU A 10 -16.99 -6.54 -28.00
CA LEU A 10 -16.76 -7.25 -26.75
C LEU A 10 -15.28 -7.13 -26.42
N PHE A 11 -14.96 -6.60 -25.23
CA PHE A 11 -13.64 -6.25 -24.69
C PHE A 11 -13.13 -4.81 -24.89
N GLN A 12 -14.01 -3.81 -24.92
CA GLN A 12 -13.57 -2.49 -24.42
C GLN A 12 -13.44 -2.60 -22.88
N GLY A 13 -12.21 -2.71 -22.39
CA GLY A 13 -11.90 -2.65 -20.96
C GLY A 13 -12.45 -1.38 -20.32
N ASP A 14 -12.67 -1.38 -19.00
CA ASP A 14 -13.19 -0.21 -18.29
C ASP A 14 -12.24 1.00 -18.51
N PRO A 15 -12.70 2.08 -19.17
CA PRO A 15 -11.84 3.22 -19.48
C PRO A 15 -11.29 3.90 -18.23
N ASN A 16 -11.97 3.80 -17.08
CA ASN A 16 -11.47 4.35 -15.83
C ASN A 16 -10.31 3.51 -15.28
N LEU A 17 -10.38 2.18 -15.36
CA LEU A 17 -9.27 1.32 -14.96
C LEU A 17 -8.04 1.53 -15.84
N GLU A 18 -8.23 1.73 -17.14
CA GLU A 18 -7.14 2.08 -18.06
C GLU A 18 -6.52 3.45 -17.73
N ALA A 19 -7.34 4.45 -17.42
CA ALA A 19 -6.86 5.77 -16.99
C ALA A 19 -6.04 5.68 -15.69
N ILE A 20 -6.49 4.87 -14.73
CA ILE A 20 -5.79 4.62 -13.47
C ILE A 20 -4.44 3.94 -13.73
N ARG A 21 -4.42 2.86 -14.53
CA ARG A 21 -3.17 2.15 -14.90
C ARG A 21 -2.18 3.10 -15.55
N LYS A 22 -2.65 3.94 -16.48
CA LYS A 22 -1.81 4.96 -17.11
C LYS A 22 -1.24 5.96 -16.10
N GLY A 23 -2.06 6.43 -15.15
CA GLY A 23 -1.60 7.33 -14.10
C GLY A 23 -0.58 6.70 -13.14
N LEU A 24 -0.74 5.41 -12.82
CA LEU A 24 0.24 4.67 -11.99
C LEU A 24 1.56 4.47 -12.71
N ARG A 25 1.54 4.19 -14.02
CA ARG A 25 2.77 4.16 -14.83
C ARG A 25 3.48 5.51 -14.85
N ALA A 26 2.74 6.58 -15.15
CA ALA A 26 3.28 7.95 -15.13
C ALA A 26 3.84 8.35 -13.76
N THR A 27 3.30 7.78 -12.68
CA THR A 27 3.82 7.94 -11.31
C THR A 27 5.16 7.24 -11.12
N GLY A 28 5.34 6.04 -11.68
CA GLY A 28 6.57 5.26 -11.58
C GLY A 28 7.72 5.76 -12.48
N ASP A 29 7.40 6.56 -13.50
CA ASP A 29 8.37 7.11 -14.45
C ASP A 29 9.17 8.30 -13.89
N GLU A 30 8.81 8.82 -12.72
CA GLU A 30 9.45 9.98 -12.10
C GLU A 30 9.81 9.71 -10.63
N ALA A 31 10.80 10.44 -10.13
CA ALA A 31 11.14 10.38 -8.72
C ALA A 31 10.08 11.11 -7.86
N TYR A 32 9.75 10.56 -6.70
CA TYR A 32 8.82 11.18 -5.76
C TYR A 32 9.11 10.79 -4.31
N SER A 33 8.74 11.67 -3.40
CA SER A 33 8.69 11.40 -1.97
C SER A 33 7.33 10.83 -1.61
N TYR A 34 7.28 9.97 -0.60
CA TYR A 34 6.04 9.38 -0.16
C TYR A 34 5.95 9.21 1.35
N ARG A 35 4.71 9.08 1.81
CA ARG A 35 4.36 8.64 3.16
C ARG A 35 3.24 7.61 3.05
N VAL A 36 3.43 6.46 3.69
CA VAL A 36 2.43 5.41 3.83
C VAL A 36 2.03 5.32 5.31
N LYS A 37 0.76 5.57 5.60
CA LYS A 37 0.19 5.44 6.96
C LYS A 37 -0.69 4.21 7.00
N GLY A 38 -0.42 3.29 7.91
CA GLY A 38 -1.27 2.13 8.20
C GLY A 38 -1.08 1.72 9.64
N ARG A 39 -0.82 0.44 9.90
CA ARG A 39 -0.35 -0.01 11.23
C ARG A 39 0.94 0.68 11.66
N PHE A 40 1.85 0.87 10.71
CA PHE A 40 3.06 1.64 10.89
C PHE A 40 3.08 2.77 9.87
N GLU A 41 3.70 3.89 10.24
CA GLU A 41 4.01 4.97 9.31
C GLU A 41 5.39 4.74 8.71
N ARG A 42 5.48 4.82 7.38
CA ARG A 42 6.72 4.70 6.63
C ARG A 42 6.81 5.83 5.62
N GLU A 43 7.92 6.53 5.62
CA GLU A 43 8.22 7.59 4.66
C GLU A 43 9.41 7.19 3.79
N GLY A 44 9.61 7.83 2.65
CA GLY A 44 10.79 7.60 1.85
C GLY A 44 10.70 8.19 0.46
N GLU A 45 11.58 7.73 -0.41
CA GLU A 45 11.69 8.21 -1.78
C GLU A 45 11.74 7.05 -2.75
N SER A 46 11.02 7.18 -3.86
CA SER A 46 11.04 6.27 -5.00
C SER A 46 11.66 6.99 -6.19
N LEU A 47 12.49 6.28 -6.93
CA LEU A 47 13.13 6.80 -8.13
C LEU A 47 12.71 5.95 -9.33
N PRO A 48 12.85 6.48 -10.56
CA PRO A 48 12.67 5.67 -11.75
C PRO A 48 13.55 4.42 -11.71
N GLY A 49 12.98 3.30 -12.11
CA GLY A 49 13.62 1.99 -11.96
C GLY A 49 13.26 1.31 -10.62
N PRO A 50 14.14 0.45 -10.07
CA PRO A 50 13.81 -0.34 -8.91
C PRO A 50 14.44 0.20 -7.61
N VAL A 51 14.79 1.50 -7.58
CA VAL A 51 15.40 2.15 -6.41
C VAL A 51 14.33 2.73 -5.49
N LEU A 52 14.38 2.33 -4.22
CA LEU A 52 13.47 2.79 -3.17
C LEU A 52 14.24 2.98 -1.87
N THR A 53 14.02 4.10 -1.20
CA THR A 53 14.41 4.28 0.20
C THR A 53 13.18 4.29 1.07
N SER A 54 13.29 3.80 2.29
CA SER A 54 12.22 3.89 3.28
C SER A 54 12.78 4.15 4.66
N ARG A 55 12.05 4.88 5.50
CA ARG A 55 12.34 5.10 6.91
C ARG A 55 11.13 4.73 7.74
N MET A 56 11.37 4.09 8.88
CA MET A 56 10.37 3.76 9.87
C MET A 56 11.01 3.76 11.26
N LYS A 57 10.52 4.62 12.17
CA LYS A 57 11.18 4.91 13.45
C LYS A 57 12.67 5.25 13.23
N VAL A 58 13.57 4.60 13.98
CA VAL A 58 15.04 4.74 13.88
C VAL A 58 15.67 3.90 12.77
N TYR A 59 14.87 3.16 12.00
CA TYR A 59 15.35 2.31 10.92
C TYR A 59 15.21 3.00 9.56
N GLN A 60 16.19 2.78 8.69
CA GLN A 60 16.17 3.21 7.31
C GLN A 60 16.52 2.02 6.41
N SER A 61 15.93 1.95 5.24
CA SER A 61 16.28 0.98 4.21
C SER A 61 16.56 1.67 2.89
N ALA A 62 17.39 1.04 2.10
CA ALA A 62 17.66 1.40 0.72
C ALA A 62 17.68 0.10 -0.07
N ARG A 63 16.97 0.08 -1.21
CA ARG A 63 16.93 -1.07 -2.10
C ARG A 63 17.14 -0.66 -3.55
N ASN A 64 17.68 -1.59 -4.31
CA ASN A 64 17.77 -1.56 -5.76
C ASN A 64 17.34 -2.94 -6.28
N GLY A 65 16.08 -3.07 -6.68
CA GLY A 65 15.48 -4.37 -7.02
C GLY A 65 15.41 -5.28 -5.80
N GLU A 66 16.01 -6.46 -5.91
CA GLU A 66 16.04 -7.47 -4.85
C GLU A 66 17.11 -7.18 -3.78
N LYS A 67 18.12 -6.37 -4.11
CA LYS A 67 19.18 -6.00 -3.16
C LYS A 67 18.64 -4.95 -2.18
N ILE A 68 18.73 -5.24 -0.89
CA ILE A 68 18.28 -4.33 0.17
C ILE A 68 19.31 -4.26 1.29
N LEU A 69 19.50 -3.04 1.81
CA LEU A 69 20.23 -2.77 3.04
C LEU A 69 19.32 -2.06 4.04
N VAL A 70 19.49 -2.38 5.32
CA VAL A 70 18.77 -1.80 6.45
C VAL A 70 19.77 -1.23 7.45
N LYS A 71 19.65 0.07 7.68
CA LYS A 71 20.29 0.83 8.76
C LYS A 71 19.40 0.79 9.99
N GLY A 72 19.96 0.33 11.10
CA GLY A 72 19.31 0.34 12.42
C GLY A 72 19.89 1.41 13.34
N PRO A 73 19.59 1.34 14.64
CA PRO A 73 19.98 2.36 15.63
C PRO A 73 21.49 2.47 15.86
N ASP A 74 22.26 1.41 15.57
CA ASP A 74 23.73 1.40 15.62
C ASP A 74 24.39 2.21 14.48
N GLY A 75 23.60 2.68 13.51
CA GLY A 75 24.07 3.46 12.37
C GLY A 75 24.70 2.63 11.23
N LEU A 76 24.75 1.30 11.33
CA LEU A 76 25.42 0.45 10.33
C LEU A 76 24.46 -0.04 9.24
N TRP A 77 24.89 -0.12 7.98
CA TRP A 77 24.07 -0.70 6.90
C TRP A 77 24.32 -2.20 6.78
N ARG A 78 23.28 -3.02 6.90
CA ARG A 78 23.38 -4.50 6.86
C ARG A 78 22.24 -5.12 6.05
N THR A 79 22.36 -6.40 5.69
CA THR A 79 21.23 -7.11 5.09
C THR A 79 20.11 -7.32 6.13
N PRO A 80 18.84 -7.51 5.72
CA PRO A 80 17.77 -7.90 6.63
C PRO A 80 18.09 -9.17 7.41
N GLU A 81 18.75 -10.14 6.77
CA GLU A 81 19.12 -11.43 7.38
C GLU A 81 20.13 -11.22 8.50
N ASP A 82 21.19 -10.43 8.27
CA ASP A 82 22.16 -10.08 9.32
C ASP A 82 21.48 -9.37 10.50
N ARG A 83 20.52 -8.47 10.21
CA ARG A 83 19.77 -7.74 11.23
C ARG A 83 18.86 -8.62 12.07
N LEU A 84 18.26 -9.65 11.47
CA LEU A 84 17.37 -10.58 12.16
C LEU A 84 18.14 -11.69 12.88
N GLY A 85 19.34 -12.03 12.41
CA GLY A 85 20.20 -13.08 12.96
C GLY A 85 21.06 -12.64 14.15
N GLU A 86 21.24 -11.34 14.38
CA GLU A 86 22.00 -10.84 15.53
C GLU A 86 21.19 -10.86 16.82
N ASN A 87 21.64 -11.67 17.78
CA ASN A 87 21.22 -11.60 19.18
C ASN A 87 21.78 -10.32 19.82
N THR A 88 21.16 -9.18 19.55
CA THR A 88 21.48 -7.93 20.26
C THR A 88 20.66 -7.91 21.56
N GLU A 89 21.32 -7.73 22.71
CA GLU A 89 20.69 -7.78 24.05
C GLU A 89 19.57 -6.73 24.29
N LYS A 90 19.30 -5.86 23.31
CA LYS A 90 18.28 -4.80 23.32
C LYS A 90 17.50 -4.76 22.01
N ILE A 91 16.75 -5.81 21.70
CA ILE A 91 15.82 -5.80 20.56
C ILE A 91 14.60 -4.98 20.97
N ASP A 92 14.35 -3.83 20.31
CA ASP A 92 13.01 -3.20 20.31
C ASP A 92 12.00 -4.33 20.01
N PRO A 93 10.96 -4.57 20.82
CA PRO A 93 10.02 -5.68 20.60
C PRO A 93 9.40 -5.67 19.18
N ASP A 94 9.41 -4.51 18.51
CA ASP A 94 8.97 -4.37 17.12
C ASP A 94 10.10 -4.48 16.08
N ALA A 95 11.39 -4.56 16.45
CA ALA A 95 12.52 -4.49 15.52
C ALA A 95 12.41 -5.52 14.39
N ALA A 96 12.08 -6.77 14.71
CA ALA A 96 11.91 -7.82 13.72
C ALA A 96 10.73 -7.53 12.77
N ASP A 97 9.61 -7.04 13.31
CA ASP A 97 8.45 -6.61 12.52
C ASP A 97 8.81 -5.41 11.62
N ILE A 98 9.63 -4.47 12.12
CA ILE A 98 10.12 -3.30 11.39
C ILE A 98 11.03 -3.71 10.24
N VAL A 99 12.04 -4.53 10.51
CA VAL A 99 12.99 -5.01 9.49
C VAL A 99 12.27 -5.81 8.40
N ARG A 100 11.35 -6.70 8.78
CA ARG A 100 10.53 -7.46 7.82
C ARG A 100 9.61 -6.54 6.99
N THR A 101 9.04 -5.52 7.60
CA THR A 101 8.22 -4.53 6.90
C THR A 101 9.06 -3.74 5.89
N LEU A 102 10.28 -3.33 6.25
CA LEU A 102 11.20 -2.65 5.35
C LEU A 102 11.70 -3.58 4.23
N GLN A 103 11.92 -4.87 4.53
CA GLN A 103 12.30 -5.89 3.56
C GLN A 103 11.22 -6.12 2.49
N GLY A 104 9.96 -6.23 2.92
CA GLY A 104 8.82 -6.37 2.02
C GLY A 104 8.29 -5.05 1.44
N ALA A 105 8.93 -3.91 1.71
CA ALA A 105 8.41 -2.61 1.34
C ALA A 105 8.52 -2.37 -0.17
N GLU A 106 7.40 -2.05 -0.80
CA GLU A 106 7.34 -1.66 -2.21
C GLU A 106 7.07 -0.15 -2.37
N ALA A 107 7.31 0.34 -3.58
CA ALA A 107 6.95 1.68 -4.00
C ALA A 107 5.41 1.84 -3.98
N PRO A 108 4.85 2.92 -3.42
CA PRO A 108 3.40 3.09 -3.25
C PRO A 108 2.57 2.81 -4.51
N HIS A 109 2.99 3.29 -5.68
CA HIS A 109 2.24 3.06 -6.92
C HIS A 109 2.15 1.58 -7.32
N ARG A 110 3.16 0.76 -7.02
CA ARG A 110 3.14 -0.69 -7.29
C ARG A 110 2.19 -1.42 -6.36
N ILE A 111 2.16 -1.02 -5.08
CA ILE A 111 1.20 -1.53 -4.10
C ILE A 111 -0.22 -1.23 -4.59
N VAL A 112 -0.49 0.02 -4.98
CA VAL A 112 -1.78 0.44 -5.51
C VAL A 112 -2.13 -0.30 -6.80
N GLU A 113 -1.16 -0.51 -7.70
CA GLU A 113 -1.35 -1.28 -8.94
C GLU A 113 -1.77 -2.72 -8.66
N ALA A 114 -1.13 -3.39 -7.70
CA ALA A 114 -1.51 -4.74 -7.29
C ALA A 114 -2.96 -4.81 -6.77
N LEU A 115 -3.39 -3.80 -6.00
CA LEU A 115 -4.76 -3.72 -5.48
C LEU A 115 -5.82 -3.56 -6.59
N LEU A 116 -5.46 -3.10 -7.78
CA LEU A 116 -6.40 -3.02 -8.91
C LEU A 116 -6.92 -4.38 -9.33
N GLY A 117 -6.19 -5.46 -9.02
CA GLY A 117 -6.66 -6.83 -9.23
C GLY A 117 -7.84 -7.21 -8.34
N ASP A 118 -8.03 -6.55 -7.20
CA ASP A 118 -8.97 -6.97 -6.16
C ASP A 118 -10.31 -6.20 -6.19
N VAL A 119 -10.39 -5.17 -7.02
CA VAL A 119 -11.49 -4.20 -7.05
C VAL A 119 -12.23 -4.21 -8.39
N ASP A 120 -13.51 -3.87 -8.33
CA ASP A 120 -14.36 -3.60 -9.47
C ASP A 120 -14.61 -2.09 -9.62
N LYS A 121 -15.23 -1.71 -10.75
CA LYS A 121 -15.75 -0.36 -10.96
C LYS A 121 -16.60 0.06 -9.77
N GLY A 122 -16.29 1.23 -9.21
CA GLY A 122 -17.11 1.85 -8.18
C GLY A 122 -17.91 3.02 -8.73
N ARG A 123 -17.61 4.23 -8.26
CA ARG A 123 -18.34 5.45 -8.64
C ARG A 123 -17.72 6.10 -9.87
N ASP A 124 -18.53 6.89 -10.56
CA ASP A 124 -18.01 7.73 -11.63
C ASP A 124 -16.97 8.73 -11.07
N PRO A 125 -15.89 9.00 -11.83
CA PRO A 125 -14.84 9.88 -11.36
C PRO A 125 -15.33 11.31 -11.17
N GLU A 126 -14.90 11.95 -10.08
CA GLU A 126 -15.23 13.34 -9.76
C GLU A 126 -13.97 14.16 -9.53
N ASP A 127 -14.04 15.47 -9.71
CA ASP A 127 -12.92 16.36 -9.38
C ASP A 127 -12.95 16.72 -7.89
N ARG A 128 -11.77 16.77 -7.26
CA ARG A 128 -11.60 17.12 -5.85
C ARG A 128 -10.22 17.72 -5.60
N ASP A 129 -10.13 18.71 -4.73
CA ASP A 129 -8.85 19.24 -4.28
C ASP A 129 -8.31 18.43 -3.09
N ILE A 130 -7.02 18.10 -3.15
CA ILE A 130 -6.26 17.45 -2.08
C ILE A 130 -5.04 18.30 -1.79
N ASP A 131 -4.96 18.90 -0.60
CA ASP A 131 -3.84 19.73 -0.15
C ASP A 131 -3.42 20.81 -1.17
N GLY A 132 -4.41 21.44 -1.81
CA GLY A 132 -4.20 22.48 -2.83
C GLY A 132 -3.91 21.96 -4.25
N VAL A 133 -3.90 20.64 -4.47
CA VAL A 133 -3.73 20.02 -5.79
C VAL A 133 -5.07 19.59 -6.34
N ALA A 134 -5.45 20.16 -7.50
CA ALA A 134 -6.65 19.76 -8.22
C ALA A 134 -6.51 18.34 -8.78
N CYS A 135 -7.31 17.41 -8.26
CA CYS A 135 -7.24 15.99 -8.57
C CYS A 135 -8.53 15.47 -9.22
N ARG A 136 -8.39 14.45 -10.07
CA ARG A 136 -9.47 13.55 -10.47
C ARG A 136 -9.49 12.37 -9.48
N ARG A 137 -10.61 12.19 -8.79
CA ARG A 137 -10.84 11.12 -7.82
C ARG A 137 -11.54 9.94 -8.46
N TYR A 138 -10.95 8.76 -8.34
CA TYR A 138 -11.56 7.48 -8.65
C TYR A 138 -11.92 6.75 -7.36
N VAL A 139 -13.09 6.11 -7.33
CA VAL A 139 -13.52 5.27 -6.21
C VAL A 139 -13.86 3.90 -6.76
N LEU A 140 -13.10 2.88 -6.33
CA LEU A 140 -13.30 1.48 -6.69
C LEU A 140 -13.77 0.71 -5.46
N TYR A 141 -14.49 -0.39 -5.68
CA TYR A 141 -15.01 -1.23 -4.60
C TYR A 141 -14.40 -2.62 -4.65
N TYR A 142 -14.05 -3.19 -3.50
CA TYR A 142 -13.52 -4.54 -3.47
C TYR A 142 -14.56 -5.57 -3.88
N ARG A 143 -14.10 -6.58 -4.62
CA ARG A 143 -14.87 -7.80 -4.89
C ARG A 143 -15.10 -8.53 -3.58
N MET A 144 -16.36 -8.85 -3.27
CA MET A 144 -16.73 -9.41 -1.97
C MET A 144 -15.93 -10.68 -1.57
N PRO A 145 -15.67 -11.65 -2.47
CA PRO A 145 -14.86 -12.83 -2.12
C PRO A 145 -13.44 -12.46 -1.68
N VAL A 146 -12.81 -11.53 -2.40
CA VAL A 146 -11.43 -11.07 -2.13
C VAL A 146 -11.38 -10.24 -0.84
N LEU A 147 -12.37 -9.37 -0.65
CA LEU A 147 -12.50 -8.58 0.58
C LEU A 147 -12.62 -9.48 1.82
N LYS A 148 -13.46 -10.51 1.72
CA LYS A 148 -13.65 -11.48 2.79
C LYS A 148 -12.34 -12.20 3.12
N GLU A 149 -11.71 -12.81 2.13
CA GLU A 149 -10.44 -13.54 2.31
C GLU A 149 -9.36 -12.65 2.93
N SER A 150 -9.25 -11.41 2.45
CA SER A 150 -8.28 -10.46 3.00
C SER A 150 -8.58 -10.09 4.46
N LEU A 151 -9.84 -9.77 4.79
CA LEU A 151 -10.23 -9.41 6.16
C LEU A 151 -10.08 -10.60 7.11
N GLU A 152 -10.37 -11.83 6.66
CA GLU A 152 -10.14 -13.06 7.42
C GLU A 152 -8.66 -13.18 7.81
N LYS A 153 -7.74 -13.11 6.85
CA LYS A 153 -6.29 -13.14 7.11
C LYS A 153 -5.83 -12.05 8.07
N MET A 154 -6.38 -10.84 7.95
CA MET A 154 -6.03 -9.73 8.85
C MET A 154 -6.57 -9.91 10.27
N ILE A 155 -7.79 -10.41 10.41
CA ILE A 155 -8.40 -10.74 11.71
C ILE A 155 -7.63 -11.87 12.39
N GLU A 156 -7.30 -12.95 11.66
CA GLU A 156 -6.50 -14.06 12.18
C GLU A 156 -5.14 -13.59 12.69
N LYS A 157 -4.42 -12.80 11.89
CA LYS A 157 -3.14 -12.21 12.30
C LYS A 157 -3.29 -11.29 13.52
N ALA A 158 -4.38 -10.55 13.63
CA ALA A 158 -4.65 -9.70 14.79
C ALA A 158 -4.95 -10.52 16.05
N ILE A 159 -5.59 -11.69 15.92
CA ILE A 159 -5.82 -12.65 17.01
C ILE A 159 -4.51 -13.29 17.46
N GLU A 160 -3.70 -13.76 16.52
CA GLU A 160 -2.37 -14.34 16.80
C GLU A 160 -1.47 -13.35 17.55
N LYS A 161 -1.51 -12.08 17.15
CA LYS A 161 -0.78 -10.99 17.80
C LYS A 161 -1.44 -10.49 19.09
N LYS A 162 -2.55 -11.09 19.53
CA LYS A 162 -3.32 -10.71 20.72
C LYS A 162 -3.79 -9.25 20.74
N THR A 163 -3.89 -8.61 19.57
CA THR A 163 -4.43 -7.26 19.40
C THR A 163 -5.94 -7.26 19.18
N LEU A 164 -6.53 -8.45 18.94
CA LEU A 164 -7.96 -8.65 18.77
C LEU A 164 -8.37 -9.96 19.46
N THR A 165 -9.40 -9.92 20.30
CA THR A 165 -10.02 -11.14 20.82
C THR A 165 -10.78 -11.84 19.70
N ARG A 166 -10.69 -13.18 19.61
CA ARG A 166 -11.42 -13.96 18.60
C ARG A 166 -12.92 -13.67 18.71
N PRO A 167 -13.57 -13.17 17.64
CA PRO A 167 -15.01 -12.91 17.67
C PRO A 167 -15.80 -14.21 17.56
N ASP A 168 -17.00 -14.21 18.12
CA ASP A 168 -17.95 -15.32 18.00
C ASP A 168 -18.64 -15.36 16.63
N GLU A 169 -18.81 -14.19 16.01
CA GLU A 169 -19.47 -14.03 14.71
C GLU A 169 -18.79 -12.91 13.91
N ILE A 170 -18.66 -13.10 12.60
CA ILE A 170 -18.24 -12.06 11.66
C ILE A 170 -19.35 -11.86 10.62
N ARG A 171 -19.85 -10.64 10.49
CA ARG A 171 -21.03 -10.29 9.68
C ARG A 171 -20.67 -9.97 8.24
N TRP A 172 -20.14 -10.94 7.52
CA TRP A 172 -19.66 -10.79 6.14
C TRP A 172 -20.71 -10.16 5.21
N SER A 173 -21.84 -10.84 5.01
CA SER A 173 -22.81 -10.46 3.98
C SER A 173 -23.56 -9.16 4.25
N SER A 174 -23.67 -8.74 5.52
CA SER A 174 -24.46 -7.56 5.90
C SER A 174 -23.61 -6.32 6.20
N SER A 175 -22.29 -6.46 6.34
CA SER A 175 -21.46 -5.36 6.83
C SER A 175 -20.07 -5.24 6.23
N ALA A 176 -19.58 -6.24 5.48
CA ALA A 176 -18.28 -6.12 4.83
C ALA A 176 -18.32 -4.99 3.79
N LYS A 177 -17.37 -4.07 3.89
CA LYS A 177 -17.21 -2.93 2.97
C LYS A 177 -15.73 -2.73 2.69
N GLY A 178 -15.39 -2.52 1.42
CA GLY A 178 -14.02 -2.21 1.01
C GLY A 178 -14.03 -1.20 -0.13
N SER A 179 -13.14 -0.22 -0.07
CA SER A 179 -12.96 0.75 -1.15
C SER A 179 -11.50 1.13 -1.34
N LEU A 180 -11.12 1.34 -2.60
CA LEU A 180 -9.86 1.95 -2.99
C LEU A 180 -10.16 3.31 -3.63
N ARG A 181 -9.69 4.39 -2.99
CA ARG A 181 -9.85 5.77 -3.46
C ARG A 181 -8.52 6.26 -4.01
N LEU A 182 -8.51 6.73 -5.25
CA LEU A 182 -7.29 7.18 -5.93
C LEU A 182 -7.46 8.63 -6.38
N TYR A 183 -6.44 9.45 -6.17
CA TYR A 183 -6.45 10.87 -6.50
C TYR A 183 -5.28 11.13 -7.45
N PHE A 184 -5.59 11.37 -8.72
CA PHE A 184 -4.59 11.73 -9.73
C PHE A 184 -4.64 13.22 -10.00
N SER A 185 -3.50 13.89 -9.96
CA SER A 185 -3.39 15.31 -10.30
C SER A 185 -3.91 15.55 -11.73
N ARG A 186 -4.76 16.57 -11.91
CA ARG A 186 -5.27 16.94 -13.23
C ARG A 186 -4.22 17.60 -14.11
N LYS A 187 -3.16 18.14 -13.50
CA LYS A 187 -2.10 18.88 -14.20
C LYS A 187 -1.16 17.94 -14.95
N ASP A 188 -0.75 16.85 -14.30
CA ASP A 188 0.29 15.94 -14.78
C ASP A 188 -0.12 14.46 -14.78
N GLY A 189 -1.32 14.12 -14.28
CA GLY A 189 -1.85 12.76 -14.32
C GLY A 189 -1.21 11.79 -13.33
N ARG A 190 -0.47 12.29 -12.32
CA ARG A 190 0.27 11.47 -11.35
C ARG A 190 -0.52 11.24 -10.06
N LEU A 191 -0.28 10.11 -9.41
CA LEU A 191 -1.00 9.70 -8.19
C LEU A 191 -0.55 10.57 -7.01
N VAL A 192 -1.39 11.50 -6.56
CA VAL A 192 -1.12 12.34 -5.39
C VAL A 192 -1.43 11.61 -4.09
N LYS A 193 -2.54 10.87 -4.07
CA LYS A 193 -3.01 10.15 -2.89
C LYS A 193 -3.74 8.86 -3.26
N ALA A 194 -3.60 7.84 -2.43
CA ALA A 194 -4.46 6.65 -2.46
C ALA A 194 -4.91 6.30 -1.05
N VAL A 195 -6.15 5.82 -0.89
CA VAL A 195 -6.66 5.33 0.39
C VAL A 195 -7.34 3.99 0.17
N ASP A 196 -6.76 2.95 0.76
CA ASP A 196 -7.34 1.61 0.86
C ASP A 196 -8.05 1.46 2.20
N GLU A 197 -9.36 1.25 2.18
CA GLU A 197 -10.18 1.11 3.38
C GLU A 197 -10.98 -0.18 3.32
N ARG A 198 -10.91 -1.00 4.39
CA ARG A 198 -11.64 -2.26 4.51
C ARG A 198 -12.26 -2.35 5.90
N SER A 199 -13.49 -2.84 6.00
CA SER A 199 -14.18 -2.98 7.29
C SER A 199 -15.22 -4.09 7.29
N VAL A 200 -15.48 -4.65 8.47
CA VAL A 200 -16.55 -5.61 8.72
C VAL A 200 -17.00 -5.51 10.19
N LYS A 201 -18.28 -5.79 10.47
CA LYS A 201 -18.76 -5.92 11.84
C LYS A 201 -18.45 -7.30 12.40
N ILE A 202 -17.97 -7.34 13.63
CA ILE A 202 -17.70 -8.53 14.42
C ILE A 202 -18.56 -8.48 15.69
N ALA A 203 -18.96 -9.64 16.20
CA ALA A 203 -19.78 -9.76 17.39
C ALA A 203 -19.11 -10.65 18.45
N TYR A 204 -19.30 -10.27 19.71
CA TYR A 204 -18.92 -11.06 20.89
C TYR A 204 -20.18 -11.45 21.66
N LYS A 205 -20.36 -12.74 21.89
CA LYS A 205 -21.48 -13.26 22.68
C LYS A 205 -21.24 -12.94 24.15
N VAL A 206 -22.24 -12.34 24.78
CA VAL A 206 -22.27 -12.09 26.21
C VAL A 206 -23.47 -12.87 26.77
N PRO A 207 -23.29 -13.73 27.80
CA PRO A 207 -24.40 -14.44 28.41
C PRO A 207 -25.51 -13.47 28.83
N GLU A 208 -26.76 -13.82 28.50
CA GLU A 208 -27.97 -13.08 28.90
C GLU A 208 -28.08 -11.64 28.35
N GLN A 209 -27.23 -11.25 27.39
CA GLN A 209 -27.22 -9.90 26.80
C GLN A 209 -27.21 -9.95 25.26
N GLN A 210 -27.55 -8.82 24.63
CA GLN A 210 -27.35 -8.68 23.20
C GLN A 210 -25.84 -8.74 22.86
N PRO A 211 -25.44 -9.30 21.70
CA PRO A 211 -24.04 -9.37 21.31
C PRO A 211 -23.38 -7.98 21.29
N ASP A 212 -22.17 -7.89 21.84
CA ASP A 212 -21.33 -6.68 21.70
C ASP A 212 -20.82 -6.59 20.26
N LEU A 213 -21.33 -5.61 19.50
CA LEU A 213 -21.02 -5.41 18.09
C LEU A 213 -19.94 -4.35 17.92
N LYS A 214 -18.83 -4.73 17.28
CA LYS A 214 -17.72 -3.84 16.94
C LYS A 214 -17.49 -3.82 15.43
N THR A 215 -16.88 -2.74 14.94
CA THR A 215 -16.41 -2.69 13.56
C THR A 215 -14.91 -2.91 13.56
N TYR A 216 -14.45 -3.99 12.94
CA TYR A 216 -13.06 -4.16 12.59
C TYR A 216 -12.80 -3.35 11.31
N LYS A 217 -11.89 -2.38 11.37
CA LYS A 217 -11.54 -1.49 10.25
C LYS A 217 -10.03 -1.49 10.06
N THR A 218 -9.60 -1.55 8.81
CA THR A 218 -8.22 -1.34 8.38
C THR A 218 -8.20 -0.22 7.35
N GLU A 219 -7.20 0.65 7.46
CA GLU A 219 -7.00 1.76 6.53
C GLU A 219 -5.52 1.88 6.22
N MET A 220 -5.19 2.06 4.94
CA MET A 220 -3.87 2.44 4.47
C MET A 220 -3.98 3.68 3.61
N ASP A 221 -3.25 4.72 3.98
CA ASP A 221 -3.16 5.99 3.27
C ASP A 221 -1.78 6.09 2.62
N PHE A 222 -1.74 6.44 1.34
CA PHE A 222 -0.54 6.65 0.55
C PHE A 222 -0.55 8.10 0.08
N GLU A 223 0.40 8.89 0.53
CA GLU A 223 0.58 10.30 0.15
C GLU A 223 1.87 10.41 -0.65
N LEU A 224 1.83 11.03 -1.83
CA LEU A 224 2.97 11.19 -2.73
C LEU A 224 3.15 12.68 -3.09
N SER A 225 4.41 13.13 -3.11
CA SER A 225 4.77 14.55 -3.31
C SER A 225 6.17 14.71 -3.91
N GLU A 226 6.61 15.95 -4.11
CA GLU A 226 7.95 16.31 -4.60
C GLU A 226 8.36 15.61 -5.92
N TRP A 227 7.40 15.51 -6.85
CA TRP A 227 7.60 14.98 -8.20
C TRP A 227 8.81 15.58 -8.91
N GLY A 228 9.70 14.73 -9.39
CA GLY A 228 10.92 15.08 -10.11
C GLY A 228 12.04 15.65 -9.25
N LYS A 229 11.84 15.78 -7.93
CA LYS A 229 12.81 16.40 -7.00
C LYS A 229 13.38 15.43 -5.97
N ALA A 230 12.74 14.28 -5.75
CA ALA A 230 13.21 13.29 -4.80
C ALA A 230 14.59 12.75 -5.21
N THR A 231 15.56 12.90 -4.32
CA THR A 231 16.96 12.49 -4.54
C THR A 231 17.49 11.85 -3.26
N PRO A 232 17.67 10.52 -3.24
CA PRO A 232 17.90 9.78 -2.03
C PRO A 232 19.34 10.04 -1.60
N GLN A 233 19.47 10.64 -0.42
CA GLN A 233 20.76 10.90 0.18
C GLN A 233 21.32 9.60 0.77
N LEU A 234 21.97 8.81 -0.08
CA LEU A 234 22.62 7.55 0.29
C LEU A 234 24.15 7.72 0.39
N PRO A 235 24.79 7.18 1.45
CA PRO A 235 26.24 7.11 1.53
C PRO A 235 26.84 6.36 0.34
N LYS A 236 28.07 6.72 -0.05
CA LYS A 236 28.79 6.11 -1.18
C LYS A 236 28.87 4.58 -1.06
N GLU A 237 29.22 4.08 0.14
CA GLU A 237 29.28 2.66 0.45
C GLU A 237 27.95 1.92 0.19
N VAL A 238 26.81 2.59 0.40
CA VAL A 238 25.48 2.02 0.20
C VAL A 238 25.16 1.97 -1.29
N LYS A 239 25.47 3.05 -2.02
CA LYS A 239 25.31 3.08 -3.48
C LYS A 239 26.15 2.01 -4.15
N GLU A 240 27.40 1.83 -3.74
CA GLU A 240 28.31 0.80 -4.25
C GLU A 240 27.76 -0.61 -3.98
N ARG A 241 27.34 -0.91 -2.75
CA ARG A 241 26.76 -2.23 -2.39
C ARG A 241 25.43 -2.53 -3.08
N LEU A 242 24.65 -1.50 -3.39
CA LEU A 242 23.38 -1.61 -4.11
C LEU A 242 23.53 -1.44 -5.62
N GLU A 243 24.74 -1.22 -6.14
CA GLU A 243 25.01 -0.96 -7.56
C GLU A 243 24.16 0.18 -8.15
N ILE A 244 23.89 1.20 -7.33
CA ILE A 244 23.18 2.40 -7.76
C ILE A 244 24.18 3.34 -8.42
N ARG A 245 23.92 3.70 -9.68
CA ARG A 245 24.70 4.71 -10.41
C ARG A 245 24.08 6.09 -10.17
N ASP A 246 24.93 7.07 -9.94
CA ASP A 246 24.48 8.46 -9.98
C ASP A 246 24.11 8.81 -11.44
N PRO A 247 22.99 9.54 -11.64
CA PRO A 247 22.56 9.98 -12.97
C PRO A 247 23.58 10.91 -13.65
#